data_AF-A0A7S0PY39-F1
#
_entry.id   AF-A0A7S0PY39-F1
#
_cell.length_a   1.000
_cell.length_b   1.000
_cell.length_c   1.000
_cell.angle_alpha   90.00
_cell.angle_beta   90.00
_cell.angle_gamma   90.00
#
_symmetry.space_group_name_H-M   'P 1'
#
loop_
_entity.id
_entity.type
_entity.pdbx_description
1 polymer ?
#
loop_
_entity_poly.entity_id
_entity_poly.type
_entity_poly.pdbx_seq_one_letter_code
_entity_poly.pdbx_strand_id
1 'polypeptide(L)'
;EPLPQSATYQWGEFEDEASLAERIRSAMVGIAERYAGESVLTCSHGGPCEAAHTKLLGEKATKNAGYTALYIFTRSKDGGWDAPVAADQSHLEALSSSEPRSGPNDLAEQSRENVQSRPR
;
A
#
# COMPACT_ATOMS: atom_id res chain seq x y z
N GLU A 1 -21.17 12.52 -14.16
CA GLU A 1 -21.80 11.84 -13.01
C GLU A 1 -21.53 12.70 -11.78
N PRO A 2 -22.53 13.06 -10.96
CA PRO A 2 -22.29 13.84 -9.75
C PRO A 2 -21.43 13.02 -8.78
N LEU A 3 -20.47 13.68 -8.13
CA LEU A 3 -19.66 13.05 -7.09
C LEU A 3 -20.62 12.60 -5.96
N PRO A 4 -20.45 11.38 -5.41
CA PRO A 4 -21.28 10.91 -4.32
C PRO A 4 -21.24 11.90 -3.15
N GLN A 5 -22.39 12.08 -2.50
CA GLN A 5 -22.55 12.96 -1.34
C GLN A 5 -21.45 12.69 -0.32
N SER A 6 -20.92 13.75 0.28
CA SER A 6 -19.85 13.70 1.28
C SER A 6 -20.14 12.61 2.31
N ALA A 7 -19.33 11.56 2.34
CA ALA A 7 -19.42 10.55 3.38
C ALA A 7 -19.36 11.27 4.73
N THR A 8 -20.38 11.07 5.57
CA THR A 8 -20.43 11.63 6.92
C THR A 8 -19.34 10.96 7.74
N TYR A 9 -18.14 11.50 7.73
CA TYR A 9 -17.01 10.95 8.46
C TYR A 9 -17.26 11.09 9.97
N GLN A 10 -17.36 9.96 10.67
CA GLN A 10 -17.38 9.93 12.14
C GLN A 10 -16.11 9.26 12.65
N TRP A 11 -15.40 9.95 13.55
CA TRP A 11 -14.24 9.38 14.21
C TRP A 11 -14.65 8.15 15.03
N GLY A 12 -13.99 7.00 14.81
CA GLY A 12 -14.36 5.72 15.42
C GLY A 12 -15.13 4.79 14.48
N GLU A 13 -15.70 5.30 13.39
CA GLU A 13 -16.30 4.47 12.32
C GLU A 13 -15.23 4.15 11.27
N PHE A 14 -14.23 3.36 11.67
CA PHE A 14 -13.18 2.90 10.77
C PHE A 14 -13.66 1.73 9.92
N GLU A 15 -13.12 1.64 8.71
CA GLU A 15 -13.29 0.47 7.85
C GLU A 15 -12.72 -0.77 8.53
N ASP A 16 -13.46 -1.87 8.49
CA ASP A 16 -12.96 -3.16 8.94
C ASP A 16 -12.02 -3.81 7.91
N GLU A 17 -11.18 -4.75 8.38
CA GLU A 17 -10.18 -5.42 7.53
C GLU A 17 -10.81 -6.15 6.34
N ALA A 18 -12.01 -6.71 6.50
CA ALA A 18 -12.69 -7.44 5.45
C ALA A 18 -13.17 -6.52 4.31
N SER A 19 -13.70 -5.35 4.68
CA SER A 19 -14.14 -4.30 3.77
C SER A 19 -12.96 -3.69 3.03
N LEU A 20 -11.86 -3.40 3.75
CA LEU A 20 -10.59 -2.98 3.14
C LEU A 20 -10.11 -4.01 2.12
N ALA A 21 -10.03 -5.28 2.51
CA ALA A 21 -9.54 -6.36 1.65
C ALA A 21 -10.41 -6.51 0.40
N GLU A 22 -11.73 -6.45 0.53
CA GLU A 22 -12.63 -6.53 -0.62
C GLU A 22 -12.48 -5.32 -1.55
N ARG A 23 -12.42 -4.11 -1.00
CA ARG A 23 -12.23 -2.88 -1.78
C ARG A 23 -10.92 -2.91 -2.56
N ILE A 24 -9.84 -3.36 -1.94
CA ILE A 24 -8.54 -3.50 -2.60
C ILE A 24 -8.56 -4.59 -3.67
N ARG A 25 -9.20 -5.75 -3.40
CA ARG A 25 -9.39 -6.80 -4.41
C ARG A 25 -10.13 -6.26 -5.64
N SER A 26 -11.24 -5.55 -5.43
CA SER A 26 -12.02 -4.95 -6.51
C SER A 26 -11.19 -3.94 -7.31
N ALA A 27 -10.40 -3.11 -6.65
CA ALA A 27 -9.51 -2.16 -7.32
C ALA A 27 -8.46 -2.88 -8.19
N MET A 28 -7.80 -3.92 -7.65
CA MET A 28 -6.79 -4.70 -8.37
C MET A 28 -7.37 -5.43 -9.59
N VAL A 29 -8.55 -6.05 -9.44
CA VAL A 29 -9.26 -6.69 -10.55
C VAL A 29 -9.64 -5.66 -11.62
N GLY A 30 -10.19 -4.52 -11.22
CA GLY A 30 -10.57 -3.45 -12.16
C GLY A 30 -9.37 -2.88 -12.91
N ILE A 31 -8.21 -2.71 -12.26
CA ILE A 31 -6.96 -2.30 -12.90
C ILE A 31 -6.52 -3.35 -13.92
N ALA A 32 -6.49 -4.63 -13.53
CA ALA A 32 -6.08 -5.71 -14.42
C ALA A 32 -6.99 -5.87 -15.65
N GLU A 33 -8.30 -5.62 -15.50
CA GLU A 33 -9.26 -5.66 -16.60
C GLU A 33 -9.13 -4.45 -17.52
N ARG A 34 -8.92 -3.26 -16.95
CA ARG A 34 -8.80 -2.01 -17.71
C ARG A 34 -7.50 -1.94 -18.53
N TYR A 35 -6.41 -2.47 -17.99
CA TYR A 35 -5.07 -2.40 -18.59
C TYR A 35 -4.55 -3.80 -18.93
N ALA A 36 -5.39 -4.61 -19.57
CA ALA A 36 -5.07 -6.00 -19.88
C ALA A 36 -3.85 -6.11 -20.81
N GLY A 37 -2.82 -6.84 -20.37
CA GLY A 37 -1.58 -7.04 -21.13
C GLY A 37 -0.51 -5.97 -20.90
N GLU A 38 -0.78 -4.96 -20.07
CA GLU A 38 0.17 -3.92 -19.70
C GLU A 38 0.77 -4.19 -18.31
N SER A 39 1.94 -3.58 -18.04
CA SER A 39 2.50 -3.51 -16.69
C SER A 39 2.09 -2.18 -16.05
N VAL A 40 1.39 -2.24 -14.93
CA VAL A 40 0.89 -1.07 -14.21
C VAL A 40 1.64 -0.93 -12.88
N LEU A 41 2.22 0.26 -12.65
CA LEU A 41 2.78 0.62 -11.35
C LEU A 41 1.71 1.32 -10.50
N THR A 42 1.50 0.83 -9.28
CA THR A 42 0.65 1.48 -8.29
C THR A 42 1.46 1.78 -7.03
N CYS A 43 1.11 2.86 -6.36
CA CYS A 43 1.70 3.25 -5.09
C CYS A 43 0.60 3.29 -4.03
N SER A 44 0.81 2.64 -2.90
CA SER A 44 -0.16 2.56 -1.81
C SER A 44 0.55 2.45 -0.45
N HIS A 45 -0.24 2.36 0.61
CA HIS A 45 0.25 2.15 1.98
C HIS A 45 0.42 0.66 2.29
N GLY A 46 1.16 0.36 3.37
CA GLY A 46 1.44 -1.02 3.78
C GLY A 46 0.20 -1.89 3.99
N GLY A 47 -0.81 -1.38 4.71
CA GLY A 47 -2.05 -2.12 4.98
C GLY A 47 -2.81 -2.55 3.71
N PRO A 48 -3.11 -1.65 2.77
CA PRO A 48 -3.66 -2.02 1.47
C PRO A 48 -2.81 -3.02 0.67
N CYS A 49 -1.49 -2.88 0.66
CA CYS A 49 -0.60 -3.83 -0.05
C CYS A 49 -0.68 -5.24 0.55
N GLU A 50 -0.68 -5.32 1.88
CA GLU A 50 -0.87 -6.58 2.60
C GLU A 50 -2.25 -7.19 2.33
N ALA A 51 -3.29 -6.37 2.40
CA ALA A 51 -4.66 -6.79 2.10
C ALA A 51 -4.80 -7.31 0.67
N ALA A 52 -4.17 -6.67 -0.32
CA ALA A 52 -4.11 -7.17 -1.70
C ALA A 52 -3.48 -8.56 -1.76
N HIS A 53 -2.30 -8.73 -1.15
CA HIS A 53 -1.59 -10.01 -1.14
C HIS A 53 -2.44 -11.12 -0.55
N THR A 54 -2.98 -10.91 0.66
CA THR A 54 -3.79 -11.93 1.34
C THR A 54 -5.07 -12.25 0.59
N LYS A 55 -5.78 -11.24 0.09
CA LYS A 55 -7.10 -11.44 -0.52
C LYS A 55 -7.01 -12.02 -1.94
N LEU A 56 -6.00 -11.64 -2.73
CA LEU A 56 -5.84 -12.14 -4.09
C LEU A 56 -5.31 -13.58 -4.13
N LEU A 57 -4.39 -13.92 -3.22
CA LEU A 57 -3.75 -15.24 -3.19
C LEU A 57 -4.46 -16.22 -2.25
N GLY A 58 -5.33 -15.74 -1.36
CA GLY A 58 -5.94 -16.55 -0.31
C GLY A 58 -4.95 -16.98 0.78
N GLU A 59 -3.80 -16.32 0.87
CA GLU A 59 -2.72 -16.66 1.81
C GLU A 59 -2.72 -15.73 3.02
N LYS A 60 -2.32 -16.23 4.19
CA LYS A 60 -2.03 -15.35 5.33
C LYS A 60 -0.82 -14.49 4.98
N ALA A 61 -0.87 -13.21 5.33
CA ALA A 61 0.26 -12.30 5.15
C ALA A 61 1.50 -12.90 5.83
N THR A 62 2.54 -13.12 5.04
CA THR A 62 3.77 -13.79 5.51
C THR A 62 4.81 -12.78 5.98
N LYS A 63 4.71 -11.52 5.57
CA LYS A 63 5.66 -10.44 5.88
C LYS A 63 4.95 -9.09 5.95
N ASN A 64 5.26 -8.33 7.00
CA ASN A 64 4.89 -6.92 7.06
C ASN A 64 5.53 -6.17 5.89
N ALA A 65 4.72 -5.43 5.14
CA ALA A 65 5.21 -4.48 4.15
C ALA A 65 5.96 -3.35 4.88
N GLY A 66 7.29 -3.39 4.90
CA GLY A 66 8.06 -2.23 5.34
C GLY A 66 7.86 -1.05 4.37
N TYR A 67 8.34 0.14 4.74
CA TYR A 67 8.31 1.30 3.84
C TYR A 67 8.96 0.97 2.50
N THR A 68 8.38 1.50 1.42
CA THR A 68 8.83 1.29 0.04
C THR A 68 8.97 -0.18 -0.35
N ALA A 69 8.27 -1.11 0.31
CA ALA A 69 8.30 -2.51 -0.10
C ALA A 69 7.61 -2.70 -1.46
N LEU A 70 8.23 -3.49 -2.32
CA LEU A 70 7.73 -3.82 -3.65
C LEU A 70 6.91 -5.11 -3.61
N TYR A 71 5.77 -5.08 -4.29
CA TYR A 71 4.95 -6.24 -4.60
C TYR A 71 4.78 -6.33 -6.12
N ILE A 72 4.91 -7.53 -6.68
CA ILE A 72 4.58 -7.81 -8.08
C ILE A 72 3.48 -8.84 -8.07
N PHE A 73 2.32 -8.45 -8.56
CA PHE A 73 1.18 -9.33 -8.78
C PHE A 73 1.06 -9.68 -10.26
N THR A 74 0.90 -10.96 -10.56
CA THR A 74 0.61 -11.45 -11.90
C THR A 74 -0.78 -12.07 -11.91
N ARG A 75 -1.52 -11.84 -13.00
CA ARG A 75 -2.85 -12.43 -13.21
C ARG A 75 -2.80 -13.36 -14.40
N SER A 76 -3.20 -14.61 -14.21
CA SER A 76 -3.28 -15.60 -15.26
C SER A 76 -4.53 -15.38 -16.14
N LYS A 77 -4.57 -16.01 -17.32
CA LYS A 77 -5.70 -15.85 -18.27
C LYS A 77 -7.02 -16.40 -17.73
N ASP A 78 -6.96 -17.40 -16.86
CA ASP A 78 -8.07 -17.99 -16.12
C ASP A 78 -8.48 -17.16 -14.89
N GLY A 79 -7.81 -16.03 -14.64
CA GLY A 79 -8.17 -15.07 -13.60
C GLY A 79 -7.57 -15.35 -12.23
N GLY A 80 -6.73 -16.40 -12.11
CA GLY A 80 -5.91 -16.66 -10.94
C GLY A 80 -4.86 -15.59 -10.73
N TRP A 81 -4.41 -15.45 -9.48
CA TRP A 81 -3.38 -14.49 -9.09
C TRP A 81 -2.16 -15.23 -8.55
N ASP A 82 -0.99 -14.65 -8.80
CA ASP A 82 0.29 -15.05 -8.24
C ASP A 82 1.07 -13.79 -7.83
N ALA A 83 2.03 -13.93 -6.92
CA ALA A 83 2.85 -12.83 -6.42
C ALA A 83 4.33 -13.25 -6.35
N PRO A 84 5.04 -13.26 -7.48
CA PRO A 84 6.46 -13.65 -7.52
C PRO A 84 7.36 -12.75 -6.66
N VAL A 85 6.90 -11.54 -6.33
CA VAL A 85 7.58 -10.63 -5.41
C VAL A 85 6.58 -10.14 -4.37
N ALA A 86 6.90 -10.34 -3.09
CA ALA A 86 6.08 -9.93 -1.97
C ALA A 86 6.95 -9.28 -0.89
N ALA A 87 6.59 -8.05 -0.52
CA ALA A 87 7.28 -7.24 0.48
C ALA A 87 8.80 -7.12 0.24
N ASP A 88 9.25 -7.01 -1.03
CA ASP A 88 10.68 -6.91 -1.33
C ASP A 88 11.23 -5.51 -1.04
N GLN A 89 12.35 -5.47 -0.31
CA GLN A 89 13.06 -4.24 0.03
C GLN A 89 14.53 -4.29 -0.41
N SER A 90 14.94 -5.31 -1.18
CA SER A 90 16.33 -5.48 -1.61
C SER A 90 16.87 -4.28 -2.39
N HIS A 91 16.01 -3.57 -3.13
CA HIS A 91 16.37 -2.33 -3.82
C HIS A 91 16.84 -1.20 -2.87
N LEU A 92 16.46 -1.24 -1.58
CA LEU A 92 16.91 -0.29 -0.56
C LEU A 92 18.32 -0.61 -0.04
N GLU A 93 18.75 -1.85 -0.15
CA GLU A 93 20.10 -2.29 0.24
C GLU A 93 21.14 -1.69 -0.70
N ALA A 94 20.81 -1.58 -1.99
CA ALA A 94 21.65 -0.90 -2.99
C ALA A 94 21.83 0.61 -2.70
N LEU A 95 20.89 1.23 -1.99
CA LEU A 95 20.92 2.65 -1.61
C LEU A 95 21.68 2.91 -0.29
N SER A 96 22.29 1.89 0.32
CA SER A 96 23.01 2.01 1.60
C SER A 96 24.35 2.75 1.50
N SER A 97 24.75 3.23 0.31
CA SER A 97 25.95 4.04 0.14
C SER A 97 25.63 5.55 0.08
N SER A 98 25.79 6.19 1.24
CA SER A 98 26.30 7.56 1.43
C SER A 98 25.43 8.81 1.39
N GLU A 99 24.11 8.79 1.09
CA GLU A 99 23.30 10.01 1.19
C GLU A 99 22.17 9.95 2.24
N PRO A 100 21.94 11.03 3.02
CA PRO A 100 20.85 11.09 3.98
C PRO A 100 19.49 10.94 3.27
N ARG A 101 18.74 9.91 3.68
CA ARG A 101 17.47 9.46 3.09
C ARG A 101 16.29 10.42 3.26
N SER A 102 16.50 11.49 4.00
CA SER A 102 15.49 12.48 4.38
C SER A 102 15.88 13.78 3.71
N GLY A 103 15.00 14.29 2.85
CA GLY A 103 15.19 15.62 2.29
C GLY A 103 15.23 16.66 3.41
N PRO A 104 15.73 17.88 3.17
CA PRO A 104 15.75 18.94 4.18
C PRO A 104 14.36 19.24 4.79
N ASN A 105 13.28 18.90 4.09
CA ASN A 105 11.91 19.03 4.57
C ASN A 105 11.53 17.98 5.62
N ASP A 106 11.96 16.73 5.49
CA ASP A 106 11.57 15.65 6.41
C ASP A 106 12.14 15.87 7.82
N LEU A 107 13.39 16.35 7.90
CA LEU A 107 14.04 16.70 9.18
C LEU A 107 13.36 17.91 9.85
N ALA A 108 12.95 18.90 9.05
CA ALA A 108 12.24 20.07 9.54
C ALA A 108 10.82 19.74 10.03
N GLU A 109 10.19 18.73 9.43
CA GLU A 109 8.83 18.29 9.78
C GLU A 109 8.84 17.38 11.02
N GLN A 110 9.75 16.40 11.09
CA GLN A 110 9.92 15.53 12.26
C GLN A 110 10.40 16.27 13.51
N SER A 111 11.16 17.36 13.36
CA SER A 111 11.59 18.19 14.49
C SER A 111 10.50 19.10 15.04
N ARG A 112 9.43 19.39 14.27
CA ARG A 112 8.29 20.18 14.74
C ARG A 112 7.37 19.40 15.68
N GLU A 113 7.19 18.11 15.45
CA GLU A 113 6.34 17.26 16.30
C GLU A 113 6.92 17.04 17.70
N ASN A 114 8.25 17.02 17.85
CA ASN A 114 8.92 16.88 19.15
C ASN A 114 8.76 18.08 20.09
N VAL A 115 8.26 19.23 19.61
CA VAL A 115 8.03 20.42 20.43
C VAL A 115 6.60 20.48 20.98
N GLN A 116 5.62 19.86 20.30
CA GLN A 116 4.20 19.95 20.69
C GLN A 116 3.71 18.82 21.61
N SER A 117 4.50 17.77 21.84
CA SER A 117 4.10 16.59 22.64
C SER A 117 4.55 16.61 24.10
N ARG A 118 5.09 17.72 24.64
CA ARG A 118 5.38 17.84 26.08
C ARG A 118 4.18 18.47 26.81
N PRO A 119 3.43 17.71 27.64
CA PRO A 119 2.41 18.31 28.49
C PRO A 119 3.09 19.24 29.52
N ARG A 120 2.47 20.40 29.74
CA ARG A 120 2.74 21.25 30.92
C ARG A 120 2.04 20.68 32.14
#